data_AF-A0A172ZCC4-F1
#
_entry.id   AF-A0A172ZCC4-F1
#
_cell.length_a   1.000
_cell.length_b   1.000
_cell.length_c   1.000
_cell.angle_alpha   90.00
_cell.angle_beta   90.00
_cell.angle_gamma   90.00
#
_symmetry.space_group_name_H-M   'P 1'
#
loop_
_entity.id
_entity.type
_entity.pdbx_description
1 polymer ?
#
loop_
_entity_poly.entity_id
_entity_poly.type
_entity_poly.pdbx_seq_one_letter_code
_entity_poly.pdbx_strand_id
1 'polypeptide(L)'
;MLLNSELRPREKSLALSYLMLIGGHLGVHRFYLRRTVSAIIQLVLFLLAMAAYFGFAFAAEFNEGLRLPFLILMLVTGFPLFVWIVIDLFMIPRMVRDLNQQAEHEVLQQIEWLRQNPPPARESMASPTAAPQPGYQPPQL
;
A
#
# COMPACT_ATOMS: atom_id res chain seq x y z
N MET A 1 23.50 -8.61 -12.13
CA MET A 1 23.10 -7.72 -11.01
C MET A 1 22.15 -6.58 -11.42
N LEU A 2 21.86 -6.37 -12.72
CA LEU A 2 20.88 -5.36 -13.19
C LEU A 2 19.42 -5.67 -12.77
N LEU A 3 19.07 -6.97 -12.70
CA LEU A 3 17.77 -7.47 -12.21
C LEU A 3 17.45 -6.97 -10.80
N ASN A 4 18.45 -7.02 -9.91
CA ASN A 4 18.29 -6.67 -8.50
C ASN A 4 18.13 -5.15 -8.28
N SER A 5 18.65 -4.33 -9.20
CA SER A 5 18.48 -2.87 -9.20
C SER A 5 17.13 -2.41 -9.75
N GLU A 6 16.48 -3.17 -10.63
CA GLU A 6 15.11 -2.93 -11.13
C GLU A 6 14.03 -3.43 -10.16
N LEU A 7 14.33 -4.47 -9.35
CA LEU A 7 13.40 -5.01 -8.34
C LEU A 7 13.26 -4.11 -7.11
N ARG A 8 14.36 -3.48 -6.65
CA ARG A 8 14.42 -2.68 -5.41
C ARG A 8 13.42 -1.49 -5.33
N PRO A 9 13.11 -0.75 -6.42
CA PRO A 9 12.11 0.31 -6.37
C PRO A 9 10.66 -0.19 -6.39
N ARG A 10 10.43 -1.42 -6.87
CA ARG A 10 9.09 -2.00 -7.04
C ARG A 10 8.62 -2.83 -5.84
N GLU A 11 9.52 -3.24 -4.95
CA GLU A 11 9.18 -3.90 -3.69
C GLU A 11 8.39 -2.94 -2.79
N LYS A 12 7.08 -3.19 -2.66
CA LYS A 12 6.24 -2.42 -1.75
C LYS A 12 6.57 -2.81 -0.31
N SER A 13 7.09 -1.84 0.43
CA SER A 13 7.53 -2.00 1.81
C SER A 13 6.40 -2.49 2.72
N LEU A 14 6.58 -3.70 3.25
CA LEU A 14 5.80 -4.30 4.33
C LEU A 14 5.68 -3.34 5.53
N ALA A 15 6.75 -2.59 5.82
CA ALA A 15 6.79 -1.62 6.90
C ALA A 15 5.83 -0.44 6.67
N LEU A 16 5.55 -0.04 5.42
CA LEU A 16 4.57 1.01 5.12
C LEU A 16 3.13 0.55 5.41
N SER A 17 2.83 -0.73 5.16
CA SER A 17 1.54 -1.34 5.51
C SER A 17 1.33 -1.40 7.03
N TYR A 18 2.40 -1.69 7.79
CA TYR A 18 2.37 -1.60 9.25
C TYR A 18 2.33 -0.16 9.77
N LEU A 19 2.94 0.82 9.08
CA LEU A 19 2.80 2.24 9.42
C LEU A 19 1.34 2.70 9.28
N MET A 20 0.66 2.24 8.22
CA MET A 20 -0.78 2.48 8.02
C MET A 20 -1.65 1.75 9.05
N LEU A 21 -1.19 0.59 9.57
CA LEU A 21 -1.84 -0.13 10.67
C LEU A 21 -1.81 0.68 11.97
N ILE A 22 -0.68 1.34 12.28
CA ILE A 22 -0.56 2.23 13.45
C ILE A 22 -1.41 3.50 13.28
N GLY A 23 -1.55 4.00 12.04
CA GLY A 23 -2.29 5.22 11.73
C GLY A 23 -3.82 5.09 11.71
N GLY A 24 -4.41 3.89 11.74
CA GLY A 24 -5.83 3.75 11.41
C GLY A 24 -6.56 2.59 12.08
N HIS A 25 -7.04 2.81 13.31
CA HIS A 25 -8.15 2.00 13.86
C HIS A 25 -9.45 2.16 13.04
N LEU A 26 -9.52 3.18 12.17
CA LEU A 26 -10.63 3.53 11.28
C LEU A 26 -10.76 2.63 10.03
N GLY A 27 -9.97 1.56 9.88
CA GLY A 27 -10.06 0.65 8.71
C GLY A 27 -9.34 1.16 7.44
N VAL A 28 -8.49 2.19 7.58
CA VAL A 28 -7.75 2.82 6.47
C VAL A 28 -6.79 1.85 5.77
N HIS A 29 -6.18 0.93 6.52
CA HIS A 29 -5.31 -0.11 5.98
C HIS A 29 -6.05 -1.03 4.99
N ARG A 30 -7.34 -1.28 5.21
CA ARG A 30 -8.17 -2.15 4.36
C ARG A 30 -8.72 -1.42 3.13
N PHE A 31 -8.91 -0.10 3.22
CA PHE A 31 -9.17 0.77 2.07
C PHE A 31 -7.96 0.79 1.11
N TYR A 32 -6.74 0.79 1.65
CA TYR A 32 -5.52 0.76 0.84
C TYR A 32 -5.35 -0.54 0.04
N LEU A 33 -5.83 -1.65 0.60
CA LEU A 33 -5.72 -2.99 0.03
C LEU A 33 -6.85 -3.34 -0.98
N ARG A 34 -7.56 -2.33 -1.52
CA ARG A 34 -8.64 -2.43 -2.54
C ARG A 34 -9.83 -3.33 -2.16
N ARG A 35 -9.98 -3.73 -0.89
CA ARG A 35 -11.10 -4.56 -0.40
C ARG A 35 -12.18 -3.69 0.26
N THR A 36 -12.73 -2.76 -0.53
CA THR A 36 -13.61 -1.65 -0.11
C THR A 36 -14.83 -2.09 0.68
N VAL A 37 -15.54 -3.14 0.27
CA VAL A 37 -16.73 -3.67 0.98
C VAL A 37 -16.43 -3.97 2.43
N SER A 38 -15.31 -4.65 2.65
CA SER A 38 -14.90 -5.14 3.95
C SER A 38 -14.35 -4.02 4.85
N ALA A 39 -13.82 -2.95 4.24
CA ALA A 39 -13.41 -1.74 4.93
C ALA A 39 -14.61 -0.88 5.35
N ILE A 40 -15.63 -0.77 4.50
CA ILE A 40 -16.88 -0.07 4.80
C ILE A 40 -17.61 -0.75 5.96
N ILE A 41 -17.71 -2.09 5.96
CA ILE A 41 -18.32 -2.83 7.08
C ILE A 41 -17.61 -2.52 8.40
N GLN A 42 -16.27 -2.55 8.41
CA GLN A 42 -15.47 -2.27 9.60
C GLN A 42 -15.62 -0.82 10.07
N LEU A 43 -15.70 0.14 9.15
CA LEU A 43 -15.94 1.55 9.46
C LEU A 43 -17.34 1.75 10.07
N VAL A 44 -18.38 1.16 9.49
CA VAL A 44 -19.75 1.22 10.02
C VAL A 44 -19.82 0.59 11.40
N LEU A 45 -19.16 -0.56 11.59
CA LEU A 45 -19.12 -1.25 12.88
C LEU A 45 -18.38 -0.42 13.95
N PHE A 46 -17.30 0.26 13.56
CA PHE A 46 -16.57 1.19 14.44
C PHE A 46 -17.42 2.41 14.83
N LEU A 47 -18.12 3.02 13.87
CA LEU A 47 -19.04 4.13 14.15
C LEU A 47 -20.19 3.70 15.06
N LEU A 48 -20.73 2.52 14.84
CA LEU A 48 -21.80 1.96 15.68
C LEU A 48 -21.30 1.66 17.10
N ALA A 49 -20.11 1.07 17.24
CA ALA A 49 -19.49 0.83 18.54
C ALA A 49 -19.20 2.14 19.28
N MET A 50 -18.73 3.17 18.58
CA MET A 50 -18.49 4.49 19.15
C MET A 50 -19.80 5.15 19.61
N ALA A 51 -20.86 5.09 18.80
CA ALA A 51 -22.18 5.57 19.19
C ALA A 51 -22.73 4.81 20.41
N ALA A 52 -22.55 3.48 20.46
CA ALA A 52 -22.92 2.66 21.61
C ALA A 52 -22.13 3.02 22.88
N TYR A 53 -20.83 3.32 22.74
CA TYR A 53 -19.98 3.77 23.85
C TYR A 53 -20.43 5.12 24.41
N PHE A 54 -20.69 6.11 23.55
CA PHE A 54 -21.23 7.40 23.98
C PHE A 54 -22.62 7.25 24.62
N GLY A 55 -23.48 6.38 24.05
CA GLY A 55 -24.77 6.04 24.62
C GLY A 55 -24.66 5.39 26.00
N PHE A 56 -23.69 4.49 26.20
CA PHE A 56 -23.40 3.88 27.50
C PHE A 56 -22.91 4.92 28.51
N ALA A 57 -21.96 5.77 28.14
CA ALA A 57 -21.43 6.82 29.01
C ALA A 57 -22.54 7.77 29.48
N PHE A 58 -23.39 8.22 28.56
CA PHE A 58 -24.53 9.05 28.89
C PHE A 58 -25.57 8.30 29.75
N ALA A 59 -25.93 7.06 29.39
CA ALA A 59 -26.89 6.27 30.15
C ALA A 59 -26.40 5.96 31.58
N ALA A 60 -25.09 5.80 31.78
CA ALA A 60 -24.50 5.53 33.09
C ALA A 60 -24.74 6.66 34.10
N GLU A 61 -24.85 7.92 33.65
CA GLU A 61 -25.13 9.07 34.50
C GLU A 61 -26.63 9.37 34.68
N PHE A 62 -27.45 9.15 33.64
CA PHE A 62 -28.84 9.63 33.62
C PHE A 62 -29.91 8.54 33.78
N ASN A 63 -29.62 7.27 33.50
CA ASN A 63 -30.64 6.22 33.49
C ASN A 63 -30.09 4.80 33.73
N GLU A 64 -30.34 4.27 34.92
CA GLU A 64 -29.91 2.91 35.30
C GLU A 64 -30.52 1.80 34.42
N GLY A 65 -31.76 1.98 33.94
CA GLY A 65 -32.45 1.00 33.10
C GLY A 65 -31.86 0.88 31.69
N LEU A 66 -31.25 1.93 31.18
CA LEU A 66 -30.58 1.92 29.87
C LEU A 66 -29.12 1.44 29.96
N ARG A 67 -28.50 1.45 31.14
CA ARG A 67 -27.09 1.07 31.31
C ARG A 67 -26.80 -0.36 30.84
N LEU A 68 -27.65 -1.32 31.21
CA LEU A 68 -27.47 -2.74 30.89
C LEU A 68 -27.58 -3.05 29.38
N PRO A 69 -28.61 -2.60 28.64
CA PRO A 69 -28.68 -2.84 27.19
C PRO A 69 -27.54 -2.16 26.42
N PHE A 70 -27.12 -0.94 26.81
CA PHE A 70 -25.97 -0.28 26.18
C PHE A 70 -24.65 -1.00 26.46
N LEU A 71 -24.47 -1.59 27.65
CA LEU A 71 -23.31 -2.42 27.97
C LEU A 71 -23.27 -3.68 27.07
N ILE A 72 -24.39 -4.37 26.93
CA ILE A 72 -24.49 -5.55 26.04
C ILE A 72 -24.20 -5.15 24.59
N LEU A 73 -24.77 -4.04 24.11
CA LEU A 73 -24.53 -3.54 22.76
C LEU A 73 -23.05 -3.19 22.54
N MET A 74 -22.40 -2.57 23.53
CA MET A 74 -20.96 -2.26 23.48
C MET A 74 -20.11 -3.52 23.40
N LEU A 75 -20.44 -4.57 24.16
CA LEU A 75 -19.72 -5.85 24.08
C LEU A 75 -19.95 -6.56 22.74
N VAL A 76 -21.19 -6.59 22.25
CA VAL A 76 -21.55 -7.22 20.97
C VAL A 76 -20.91 -6.51 19.78
N THR A 77 -20.70 -5.20 19.84
CA THR A 77 -20.02 -4.44 18.77
C THR A 77 -18.50 -4.42 18.94
N GLY A 78 -18.01 -4.35 20.17
CA GLY A 78 -16.57 -4.31 20.49
C GLY A 78 -15.86 -5.65 20.30
N PHE A 79 -16.48 -6.78 20.65
CA PHE A 79 -15.84 -8.09 20.53
C PHE A 79 -15.56 -8.49 19.06
N PRO A 80 -16.49 -8.34 18.11
CA PRO A 80 -16.21 -8.55 16.71
C PRO A 80 -15.13 -7.62 16.17
N LEU A 81 -15.11 -6.33 16.57
CA LEU A 81 -14.06 -5.39 16.18
C LEU A 81 -12.68 -5.85 16.64
N PHE A 82 -12.59 -6.36 17.88
CA PHE A 82 -11.34 -6.92 18.42
C PHE A 82 -10.87 -8.13 17.62
N VAL A 83 -11.77 -9.10 17.37
CA VAL A 83 -11.46 -10.28 16.54
C VAL A 83 -11.05 -9.87 15.12
N TRP A 84 -11.69 -8.83 14.57
CA TRP A 84 -11.41 -8.33 13.23
C TRP A 84 -9.99 -7.78 13.09
N ILE A 85 -9.50 -7.05 14.10
CA ILE A 85 -8.12 -6.55 14.14
C ILE A 85 -7.12 -7.71 14.10
N VAL A 86 -7.39 -8.80 14.82
CA VAL A 86 -6.55 -10.01 14.81
C VAL A 86 -6.54 -10.65 13.43
N ILE A 87 -7.70 -10.80 12.78
CA ILE A 87 -7.79 -11.35 11.42
C ILE A 87 -7.01 -10.48 10.42
N ASP A 88 -7.11 -9.16 10.53
CA ASP A 88 -6.41 -8.23 9.65
C ASP A 88 -4.88 -8.33 9.82
N LEU A 89 -4.38 -8.55 11.05
CA LEU A 89 -2.95 -8.76 11.30
C LEU A 89 -2.39 -9.96 10.52
N PHE A 90 -3.18 -11.02 10.37
CA PHE A 90 -2.80 -12.19 9.57
C PHE A 90 -3.02 -12.01 8.06
N MET A 91 -3.90 -11.10 7.63
CA MET A 91 -4.15 -10.85 6.21
C MET A 91 -3.06 -10.00 5.52
N ILE A 92 -2.46 -9.04 6.23
CA ILE A 92 -1.40 -8.17 5.70
C ILE A 92 -0.21 -8.94 5.11
N PRO A 93 0.40 -9.93 5.80
CA PRO A 93 1.55 -10.66 5.25
C PRO A 93 1.20 -11.43 3.97
N ARG A 94 -0.05 -11.89 3.82
CA ARG A 94 -0.51 -12.56 2.60
C ARG A 94 -0.51 -11.61 1.40
N MET A 95 -1.05 -10.40 1.55
CA MET A 95 -1.11 -9.43 0.43
C MET A 95 0.25 -8.88 0.02
N VAL A 96 1.17 -8.71 0.97
CA VAL A 96 2.54 -8.28 0.62
C VAL A 96 3.24 -9.36 -0.20
N ARG A 97 3.04 -10.64 0.14
CA ARG A 97 3.58 -11.76 -0.65
C ARG A 97 3.00 -11.76 -2.07
N ASP A 98 1.70 -11.58 -2.21
CA ASP A 98 1.04 -11.54 -3.53
C ASP A 98 1.54 -10.36 -4.39
N LEU A 99 1.78 -9.20 -3.79
CA LEU A 99 2.32 -8.02 -4.49
C LEU A 99 3.77 -8.20 -4.92
N ASN A 100 4.62 -8.78 -4.06
CA ASN A 100 6.01 -9.06 -4.41
C ASN A 100 6.11 -10.11 -5.52
N GLN A 101 5.25 -11.14 -5.51
CA GLN A 101 5.20 -12.13 -6.59
C GLN A 101 4.78 -11.53 -7.93
N GLN A 102 3.82 -10.61 -7.93
CA GLN A 102 3.41 -9.91 -9.15
C GLN A 102 4.55 -9.04 -9.71
N ALA A 103 5.27 -8.31 -8.85
CA ALA A 103 6.42 -7.52 -9.27
C ALA A 103 7.54 -8.39 -9.86
N GLU A 104 7.79 -9.57 -9.27
CA GLU A 104 8.76 -10.53 -9.78
C GLU A 104 8.40 -11.04 -11.19
N HIS A 105 7.13 -11.44 -11.39
CA HIS A 105 6.66 -11.90 -12.70
C HIS A 105 6.72 -10.82 -13.78
N GLU A 106 6.38 -9.58 -13.45
CA GLU A 106 6.41 -8.46 -14.41
C GLU A 106 7.86 -8.17 -14.88
N VAL A 107 8.83 -8.20 -13.96
CA VAL A 107 10.25 -8.04 -14.30
C VAL A 107 10.79 -9.21 -15.14
N LEU A 108 10.39 -10.44 -14.80
CA LEU A 108 10.77 -11.63 -15.58
C LEU A 108 10.23 -11.57 -17.01
N GLN A 109 8.96 -11.19 -17.18
CA GLN A 109 8.33 -11.01 -18.50
C GLN A 109 9.04 -9.93 -19.32
N GLN A 110 9.43 -8.82 -18.69
CA GLN A 110 10.12 -7.73 -19.38
C GLN A 110 11.50 -8.17 -19.90
N ILE A 111 12.23 -8.99 -19.14
CA ILE A 111 13.52 -9.55 -19.56
C ILE A 111 13.34 -10.58 -20.66
N GLU A 112 12.34 -11.45 -20.55
CA GLU A 112 12.04 -12.43 -21.58
C GLU A 112 11.66 -11.74 -22.89
N TRP A 113 10.84 -10.69 -22.84
CA TRP A 113 10.51 -9.87 -24.01
C TRP A 113 11.75 -9.22 -24.64
N LEU A 114 12.64 -8.63 -23.84
CA LEU A 114 13.90 -8.04 -24.33
C LEU A 114 14.85 -9.10 -24.90
N ARG A 115 14.84 -10.31 -24.37
CA ARG A 115 15.63 -11.44 -24.89
C ARG A 115 15.09 -11.91 -26.24
N GLN A 116 13.77 -11.96 -26.40
CA GLN A 116 13.11 -12.41 -27.63
C GLN A 116 13.12 -11.34 -28.73
N ASN A 117 12.97 -10.07 -28.36
CA ASN A 117 13.08 -8.90 -29.22
C ASN A 117 14.23 -8.02 -28.73
N PRO A 118 15.50 -8.41 -28.98
CA PRO A 118 16.61 -7.52 -28.70
C PRO A 118 16.38 -6.22 -29.46
N PRO A 119 16.54 -5.05 -28.80
CA PRO A 119 16.44 -3.78 -29.50
C PRO A 119 17.37 -3.84 -30.71
N PRO A 120 16.95 -3.33 -31.88
CA PRO A 120 17.82 -3.30 -33.04
C PRO A 120 19.15 -2.73 -32.55
N ALA A 121 20.24 -3.48 -32.77
CA ALA A 121 21.56 -3.01 -32.42
C ALA A 121 21.60 -1.56 -32.89
N ARG A 122 21.95 -0.63 -31.98
CA ARG A 122 22.33 0.69 -32.45
C ARG A 122 23.50 0.39 -33.36
N GLU A 123 23.23 0.20 -34.65
CA GLU A 123 24.19 0.45 -35.71
C GLU A 123 24.84 1.71 -35.25
N SER A 124 26.14 1.60 -35.01
CA SER A 124 27.04 2.69 -34.73
C SER A 124 26.32 3.99 -35.02
N MET A 125 25.87 4.72 -34.00
CA MET A 125 25.74 6.16 -34.18
C MET A 125 27.14 6.52 -34.61
N ALA A 126 27.30 6.59 -35.93
CA ALA A 126 28.58 6.69 -36.58
C ALA A 126 29.23 7.82 -35.82
N SER A 127 30.39 7.52 -35.22
CA SER A 127 31.31 8.51 -34.71
C SER A 127 31.16 9.69 -35.65
N PRO A 128 30.63 10.85 -35.22
CA PRO A 128 30.33 11.93 -36.13
C PRO A 128 31.62 12.15 -36.90
N THR A 129 31.60 11.77 -38.18
CA THR A 129 32.75 11.84 -39.05
C THR A 129 33.28 13.25 -38.85
N ALA A 130 34.51 13.36 -38.33
CA ALA A 130 35.09 14.59 -37.85
C ALA A 130 34.76 15.73 -38.83
N ALA A 131 33.80 16.59 -38.45
CA ALA A 131 33.57 17.82 -39.17
C ALA A 131 34.87 18.63 -39.08
N PRO A 132 35.36 19.23 -40.18
CA PRO A 132 36.59 20.00 -40.14
C PRO A 132 36.42 21.12 -39.10
N GLN A 133 37.24 21.08 -38.04
CA GLN A 133 37.25 22.13 -37.04
C GLN A 133 37.61 23.46 -37.72
N PRO A 134 36.81 24.53 -37.55
CA PRO A 134 37.23 25.86 -37.95
C PRO A 134 38.50 26.21 -37.17
N GLY A 135 39.59 26.46 -37.91
CA GLY A 135 40.87 26.84 -37.33
C GLY A 135 40.73 28.06 -36.42
N TYR A 136 41.27 27.95 -35.21
CA TYR A 136 41.37 29.08 -34.29
C TYR A 136 42.24 30.17 -34.92
N GLN A 137 41.64 31.34 -35.18
CA GLN A 137 42.35 32.51 -35.68
C GLN A 137 42.53 33.48 -34.49
N PRO A 138 43.76 33.67 -33.98
CA PRO A 138 43.98 34.53 -32.82
C PRO A 138 43.73 35.99 -33.18
N PRO A 139 43.22 36.80 -32.23
CA PRO A 139 43.02 38.23 -32.43
C PRO A 139 44.37 38.93 -32.65
N GLN A 140 44.45 39.72 -33.72
CA GLN A 140 45.59 40.61 -33.94
C GLN A 140 45.43 41.84 -33.06
N LEU A 141 46.50 42.13 -32.30
CA LEU A 141 46.63 43.28 -31.41
C LEU A 141 46.46 44.61 -32.16
#